data_AF-A0A967XWL1-F1
#
_entry.id   AF-A0A967XWL1-F1
#
_cell.length_a   1.000
_cell.length_b   1.000
_cell.length_c   1.000
_cell.angle_alpha   90.00
_cell.angle_beta   90.00
_cell.angle_gamma   90.00
#
_symmetry.space_group_name_H-M   'P 1'
#
loop_
_entity.id
_entity.type
_entity.pdbx_description
1 polymer ?
#
loop_
_entity_poly.entity_id
_entity_poly.type
_entity_poly.pdbx_seq_one_letter_code
_entity_poly.pdbx_strand_id
1 'polypeptide(L)'
;GARKSDGSGFADAVQFMLKDEFGSPLPQSNTTLAVVATNAQFDKEEINKIAQMAQSGISRSIRPVHTMHDGDIVFALSNSDKSANINVIGEVAAMMVSEAILRAVRISNKLGEKD
;
A
#
# COMPACT_ATOMS: atom_id res chain seq x y z
N GLY A 1 -10.67 -3.70 -8.39
CA GLY A 1 -10.04 -5.03 -8.19
C GLY A 1 -10.45 -5.98 -9.30
N ALA A 2 -9.75 -7.11 -9.42
CA ALA A 2 -10.04 -8.15 -10.40
C ALA A 2 -11.50 -8.63 -10.29
N ARG A 3 -12.18 -8.82 -11.42
CA ARG A 3 -13.57 -9.28 -11.49
C ARG A 3 -13.59 -10.80 -11.69
N LYS A 4 -14.62 -11.46 -11.17
CA LYS A 4 -14.93 -12.84 -11.59
C LYS A 4 -15.35 -12.85 -13.06
N SER A 5 -15.06 -13.95 -13.76
CA SER A 5 -15.41 -14.14 -15.18
C SER A 5 -16.94 -14.13 -15.42
N ASP A 6 -17.72 -14.53 -14.42
CA ASP A 6 -19.20 -14.51 -14.45
C ASP A 6 -19.80 -13.13 -14.14
N GLY A 7 -18.98 -12.11 -13.85
CA GLY A 7 -19.43 -10.75 -13.52
C GLY A 7 -20.08 -10.59 -12.14
N SER A 8 -20.18 -11.64 -11.33
CA SER A 8 -20.90 -11.64 -10.04
C SER A 8 -20.23 -10.81 -8.93
N GLY A 9 -19.02 -10.30 -9.17
CA GLY A 9 -18.31 -9.45 -8.22
C GLY A 9 -16.80 -9.47 -8.39
N PHE A 10 -16.09 -9.22 -7.30
CA PHE A 10 -14.63 -9.28 -7.27
C PHE A 10 -14.12 -10.71 -7.07
N ALA A 11 -13.01 -11.01 -7.73
CA ALA A 11 -12.24 -12.22 -7.57
C ALA A 11 -11.42 -12.19 -6.26
N ASP A 12 -11.25 -13.35 -5.61
CA ASP A 12 -10.30 -13.49 -4.51
C ASP A 12 -8.90 -13.76 -5.07
N ALA A 13 -8.09 -12.72 -5.17
CA ALA A 13 -6.75 -12.78 -5.72
C ALA A 13 -5.83 -13.79 -4.99
N VAL A 14 -6.03 -14.05 -3.70
CA VAL A 14 -5.19 -15.05 -2.99
C VAL A 14 -5.57 -16.47 -3.39
N GLN A 15 -6.86 -16.74 -3.61
CA GLN A 15 -7.26 -18.07 -4.09
C GLN A 15 -6.69 -18.38 -5.47
N PHE A 16 -6.66 -17.40 -6.38
CA PHE A 16 -6.01 -17.56 -7.68
C PHE A 16 -4.51 -17.84 -7.53
N MET A 17 -3.84 -17.18 -6.58
CA MET A 17 -2.41 -17.38 -6.32
C MET A 17 -2.13 -18.78 -5.78
N LEU A 18 -2.91 -19.24 -4.80
CA LEU A 18 -2.70 -20.55 -4.17
C LEU A 18 -2.95 -21.72 -5.11
N LYS A 19 -3.77 -21.53 -6.14
CA LYS A 19 -4.05 -22.54 -7.16
C LYS A 19 -3.10 -22.49 -8.35
N ASP A 20 -2.13 -21.57 -8.35
CA ASP A 20 -1.26 -21.29 -9.51
C ASP A 20 -2.07 -20.97 -10.78
N GLU A 21 -3.24 -20.34 -10.59
CA GLU A 21 -4.18 -19.98 -11.66
C GLU A 21 -3.95 -18.56 -12.19
N PHE A 22 -2.98 -17.82 -11.63
CA PHE A 22 -2.36 -16.73 -12.37
C PHE A 22 -1.59 -17.37 -13.51
N GLY A 23 -2.19 -17.46 -14.71
CA GLY A 23 -1.54 -18.06 -15.87
C GLY A 23 -0.20 -17.40 -16.24
N SER A 24 0.35 -17.73 -17.42
CA SER A 24 1.57 -17.11 -17.94
C SER A 24 1.57 -15.59 -17.71
N PRO A 25 2.72 -15.00 -17.30
CA PRO A 25 2.78 -13.68 -16.68
C PRO A 25 2.04 -12.68 -17.56
N LEU A 26 0.87 -12.24 -17.10
CA LEU A 26 0.20 -11.11 -17.71
C LEU A 26 1.19 -9.93 -17.61
N PRO A 27 1.38 -9.13 -18.67
CA PRO A 27 2.23 -7.94 -18.63
C PRO A 27 1.69 -6.84 -17.70
N GLN A 28 0.68 -7.12 -16.89
CA GLN A 28 0.03 -6.19 -15.97
C GLN A 28 0.67 -6.33 -14.59
N SER A 29 1.60 -5.45 -14.28
CA SER A 29 2.15 -5.25 -12.93
C SER A 29 1.26 -4.27 -12.16
N ASN A 30 0.99 -4.55 -10.89
CA ASN A 30 0.37 -3.58 -9.98
C ASN A 30 1.46 -2.76 -9.30
N THR A 31 1.11 -1.62 -8.71
CA THR A 31 2.07 -0.76 -8.01
C THR A 31 1.35 0.09 -6.97
N THR A 32 1.80 0.03 -5.73
CA THR A 32 1.39 0.97 -4.68
C THR A 32 2.56 1.90 -4.36
N LEU A 33 2.36 3.21 -4.59
CA LEU A 33 3.31 4.24 -4.15
C LEU A 33 2.71 4.99 -2.97
N ALA A 34 3.47 5.09 -1.88
CA ALA A 34 3.06 5.85 -0.71
C ALA A 34 4.17 6.79 -0.23
N VAL A 35 3.76 7.89 0.38
CA VAL A 35 4.65 8.86 1.01
C VAL A 35 4.16 9.10 2.44
N VAL A 36 5.09 9.03 3.39
CA VAL A 36 4.89 9.38 4.79
C VAL A 36 5.68 10.65 5.07
N ALA A 37 5.03 11.67 5.61
CA ALA A 37 5.70 12.90 6.05
C ALA A 37 5.43 13.13 7.54
N THR A 38 6.47 13.46 8.30
CA THR A 38 6.38 13.76 9.73
C THR A 38 7.16 15.01 10.10
N ASN A 39 6.67 15.73 11.11
CA ASN A 39 7.38 16.86 11.73
C ASN A 39 8.22 16.42 12.95
N ALA A 40 8.35 15.12 13.18
CA ALA A 40 9.32 14.59 14.12
C ALA A 40 10.71 14.52 13.48
N GLN A 41 11.73 14.78 14.29
CA GLN A 41 13.13 14.71 13.90
C GLN A 41 13.58 13.26 13.92
N PHE A 42 14.12 12.81 12.79
CA PHE A 42 14.73 11.49 12.62
C PHE A 42 15.91 11.63 11.66
N ASP A 43 16.97 10.88 11.91
CA ASP A 43 18.06 10.75 10.94
C ASP A 43 17.63 9.91 9.71
N LYS A 44 18.56 9.71 8.78
CA LYS A 44 18.28 9.04 7.50
C LYS A 44 17.92 7.56 7.70
N GLU A 45 18.56 6.91 8.66
CA GLU A 45 18.42 5.51 8.98
C GLU A 45 17.10 5.26 9.72
N GLU A 46 16.76 6.11 10.68
CA GLU A 46 15.51 6.11 11.42
C GLU A 46 14.31 6.38 10.51
N ILE A 47 14.37 7.40 9.64
CA ILE A 47 13.26 7.70 8.72
C ILE A 47 13.09 6.60 7.67
N ASN A 48 14.19 5.98 7.21
CA ASN A 48 14.13 4.81 6.35
C ASN A 48 13.52 3.60 7.07
N LYS A 49 13.78 3.45 8.38
CA LYS A 49 13.12 2.42 9.18
C LYS A 49 11.61 2.67 9.31
N ILE A 50 11.19 3.93 9.48
CA ILE A 50 9.78 4.31 9.47
C ILE A 50 9.13 3.97 8.13
N ALA A 51 9.79 4.23 7.00
CA ALA A 51 9.30 3.84 5.67
C ALA A 51 9.05 2.31 5.56
N GLN A 52 9.98 1.50 6.09
CA GLN A 52 9.81 0.04 6.14
C GLN A 52 8.61 -0.36 7.01
N MET A 53 8.47 0.23 8.20
CA MET A 53 7.34 -0.06 9.10
C MET A 53 6.00 0.28 8.46
N ALA A 54 5.95 1.41 7.74
CA ALA A 54 4.77 1.89 7.05
C ALA A 54 4.27 0.96 5.94
N GLN A 55 5.12 0.09 5.37
CA GLN A 55 4.68 -0.96 4.44
C GLN A 55 3.66 -1.91 5.07
N SER A 56 3.67 -2.06 6.40
CA SER A 56 2.62 -2.82 7.11
C SER A 56 1.22 -2.26 6.84
N GLY A 57 1.09 -0.96 6.59
CA GLY A 57 -0.18 -0.34 6.21
C GLY A 57 -0.69 -0.80 4.84
N ILE A 58 0.23 -1.04 3.90
CA ILE A 58 -0.08 -1.64 2.59
C ILE A 58 -0.61 -3.06 2.81
N SER A 59 0.13 -3.90 3.54
CA SER A 59 -0.26 -5.29 3.83
C SER A 59 -1.57 -5.43 4.61
N ARG A 60 -1.91 -4.45 5.45
CA ARG A 60 -3.21 -4.41 6.17
C ARG A 60 -4.39 -4.10 5.26
N SER A 61 -4.14 -3.50 4.08
CA SER A 61 -5.19 -2.94 3.21
C SER A 61 -5.30 -3.65 1.86
N ILE A 62 -4.21 -4.26 1.38
CA ILE A 62 -4.10 -4.91 0.08
C ILE A 62 -3.68 -6.36 0.29
N ARG A 63 -4.37 -7.29 -0.38
CA ARG A 63 -4.12 -8.73 -0.24
C ARG A 63 -4.41 -9.48 -1.55
N PRO A 64 -3.42 -10.21 -2.12
CA PRO A 64 -2.01 -10.25 -1.72
C PRO A 64 -1.28 -8.94 -2.06
N VAL A 65 -0.08 -8.76 -1.55
CA VAL A 65 0.80 -7.61 -1.84
C VAL A 65 2.27 -8.05 -1.79
N HIS A 66 3.20 -7.21 -2.26
CA HIS A 66 4.64 -7.51 -2.30
C HIS A 66 5.01 -8.76 -3.11
N THR A 67 4.21 -9.10 -4.11
CA THR A 67 4.51 -10.18 -5.05
C THR A 67 5.55 -9.71 -6.08
N MET A 68 6.05 -10.64 -6.90
CA MET A 68 6.91 -10.29 -8.05
C MET A 68 6.20 -9.42 -9.11
N HIS A 69 4.87 -9.27 -9.00
CA HIS A 69 4.07 -8.44 -9.89
C HIS A 69 3.75 -7.06 -9.30
N ASP A 70 4.23 -6.76 -8.09
CA ASP A 70 3.96 -5.50 -7.40
C ASP A 70 5.21 -4.60 -7.34
N GLY A 71 5.02 -3.33 -7.70
CA GLY A 71 6.02 -2.27 -7.56
C GLY A 71 5.90 -1.47 -6.25
N ASP A 72 5.60 -2.12 -5.12
CA ASP A 72 5.26 -1.40 -3.88
C ASP A 72 6.45 -0.65 -3.28
N ILE A 73 6.28 0.66 -3.07
CA ILE A 73 7.33 1.52 -2.50
C ILE A 73 6.71 2.53 -1.54
N VAL A 74 7.33 2.69 -0.37
CA VAL A 74 7.05 3.77 0.58
C VAL A 74 8.27 4.67 0.70
N PHE A 75 8.07 5.97 0.50
CA PHE A 75 9.05 7.00 0.84
C PHE A 75 8.66 7.66 2.17
N ALA A 76 9.63 7.99 3.02
CA ALA A 76 9.39 8.72 4.26
C ALA A 76 10.28 9.96 4.37
N LEU A 77 9.72 11.04 4.89
CA LEU A 77 10.35 12.35 5.02
C LEU A 77 10.12 12.87 6.44
N SER A 78 11.18 13.33 7.09
CA SER A 78 11.16 14.06 8.36
C SER A 78 11.61 15.50 8.13
N ASN A 79 10.90 16.47 8.70
CA ASN A 79 11.33 17.87 8.65
C ASN A 79 10.79 18.67 9.84
N SER A 80 11.55 18.75 10.94
CA SER A 80 11.39 19.64 12.11
C SER A 80 12.28 19.15 13.26
N ASP A 81 12.28 19.86 14.40
CA ASP A 81 13.13 19.61 15.57
C ASP A 81 12.38 18.94 16.74
N LYS A 82 11.21 18.32 16.47
CA LYS A 82 10.41 17.66 17.51
C LYS A 82 10.91 16.24 17.75
N SER A 83 11.38 15.95 18.96
CA SER A 83 11.70 14.57 19.35
C SER A 83 10.43 13.70 19.41
N ALA A 84 10.52 12.47 18.90
CA ALA A 84 9.46 11.48 19.01
C ALA A 84 10.05 10.06 19.08
N ASN A 85 9.28 9.13 19.62
CA ASN A 85 9.67 7.73 19.65
C ASN A 85 9.47 7.10 18.25
N ILE A 86 10.53 6.51 17.69
CA ILE A 86 10.50 5.90 16.36
C ILE A 86 9.43 4.82 16.21
N ASN A 87 9.21 3.98 17.22
CA ASN A 87 8.23 2.90 17.14
C ASN A 87 6.80 3.45 17.10
N VAL A 88 6.55 4.53 17.85
CA VAL A 88 5.26 5.23 17.84
C VAL A 88 5.01 5.84 16.46
N ILE A 89 5.97 6.58 15.91
CA ILE A 89 5.81 7.19 14.58
C ILE A 89 5.70 6.14 13.48
N GLY A 90 6.46 5.05 13.57
CA GLY A 90 6.39 3.95 12.61
C GLY A 90 5.04 3.23 12.60
N GLU A 91 4.44 2.95 13.76
CA GLU A 91 3.09 2.35 13.82
C GLU A 91 2.03 3.34 13.33
N VAL A 92 2.11 4.62 13.73
CA VAL A 92 1.20 5.66 13.21
C VAL A 92 1.33 5.77 11.70
N ALA A 93 2.55 5.70 11.14
CA ALA A 93 2.77 5.72 9.71
C ALA A 93 2.09 4.53 9.01
N ALA A 94 2.21 3.31 9.55
CA ALA A 94 1.50 2.15 9.03
C ALA A 94 -0.03 2.31 9.08
N MET A 95 -0.58 2.83 10.19
CA MET A 95 -2.00 3.13 10.31
C MET A 95 -2.45 4.15 9.25
N MET A 96 -1.68 5.23 9.07
CA MET A 96 -2.03 6.30 8.13
C MET A 96 -1.90 5.86 6.67
N VAL A 97 -0.92 5.02 6.32
CA VAL A 97 -0.84 4.42 4.97
C VAL A 97 -2.07 3.54 4.71
N SER A 98 -2.50 2.74 5.68
CA SER A 98 -3.71 1.92 5.55
C SER A 98 -4.96 2.78 5.32
N GLU A 99 -5.17 3.81 6.14
CA GLU A 99 -6.32 4.71 5.97
C GLU A 99 -6.25 5.50 4.66
N ALA A 100 -5.06 5.92 4.23
CA ALA A 100 -4.88 6.60 2.95
C ALA A 100 -5.29 5.71 1.76
N ILE A 101 -4.94 4.42 1.79
CA ILE A 101 -5.36 3.44 0.78
C ILE A 101 -6.89 3.28 0.80
N LEU A 102 -7.49 3.06 1.97
CA LEU A 102 -8.94 2.92 2.09
C LEU A 102 -9.68 4.18 1.62
N ARG A 103 -9.18 5.36 1.97
CA ARG A 103 -9.70 6.63 1.49
C ARG A 103 -9.60 6.73 -0.02
N ALA A 104 -8.45 6.40 -0.62
CA ALA A 104 -8.26 6.43 -2.07
C ALA A 104 -9.29 5.55 -2.81
N VAL A 105 -9.55 4.34 -2.31
CA VAL A 105 -10.59 3.47 -2.86
C VAL A 105 -11.98 4.09 -2.74
N ARG A 106 -12.33 4.63 -1.57
CA ARG A 106 -13.66 5.22 -1.29
C ARG A 106 -13.97 6.46 -2.14
N ILE A 107 -12.96 7.26 -2.46
CA ILE A 107 -13.13 8.50 -3.25
C ILE A 107 -12.88 8.29 -4.75
N SER A 108 -12.49 7.08 -5.16
CA SER A 108 -12.25 6.79 -6.57
C SER A 108 -13.56 6.70 -7.35
N ASN A 109 -13.56 7.24 -8.58
CA ASN A 109 -14.67 7.08 -9.52
C ASN A 109 -14.49 5.81 -10.36
N LYS A 110 -15.59 5.30 -10.94
CA LYS A 110 -15.46 4.21 -11.91
C LYS A 110 -14.79 4.73 -13.17
N LEU A 111 -13.90 3.92 -13.73
CA LEU A 111 -13.28 4.23 -15.01
C LEU A 111 -14.37 4.33 -16.09
N GLY A 112 -14.47 5.50 -16.73
CA GLY A 112 -15.42 5.76 -17.83
C GLY A 112 -16.73 6.48 -17.43
N GLU A 113 -16.98 6.75 -16.14
CA GLU A 113 -17.98 7.74 -15.75
C GLU A 113 -17.40 9.15 -16.07
N LYS A 114 -18.06 9.90 -16.96
CA LYS A 114 -17.81 11.34 -17.15
C LYS A 114 -18.61 12.09 -16.10
N ASP A 115 -17.98 13.11 -15.50
CA ASP A 115 -18.61 14.07 -14.59
C ASP A 115 -19.89 14.69 -15.17
#